data_AF-I2NPB7-F1
#
_entry.id   AF-I2NPB7-F1
#
_cell.length_a   1.000
_cell.length_b   1.000
_cell.length_c   1.000
_cell.angle_alpha   90.00
_cell.angle_beta   90.00
_cell.angle_gamma   90.00
#
_symmetry.space_group_name_H-M   'P 1'
#
loop_
_entity.id
_entity.type
_entity.pdbx_description
1 polymer ?
#
loop_
_entity_poly.entity_id
_entity_poly.type
_entity_poly.pdbx_seq_one_letter_code
_entity_poly.pdbx_strand_id
1 'polypeptide(L)'
;GRRYVDGGLSQPVPVSAAKKQGANFIIAVDISARPVKNVNQGFFSYLDQTFNVMSIPLLQHELGQANVVIKPQVLEMGSIGGFDQKRRAIQLGEEAARAALPEIKRKLAAYQY
;
A
#
# COMPACT_ATOMS: atom_id res chain seq x y z
N GLY A 1 -18.52 23.21 -9.71
CA GLY A 1 -17.66 22.15 -10.27
C GLY A 1 -16.76 21.58 -9.19
N ARG A 2 -16.38 20.31 -9.28
CA ARG A 2 -15.44 19.65 -8.34
C ARG A 2 -14.10 19.41 -9.03
N ARG A 3 -13.00 19.66 -8.33
CA ARG A 3 -11.64 19.34 -8.78
C ARG A 3 -11.22 18.03 -8.10
N TYR A 4 -10.64 17.13 -8.89
CA TYR A 4 -10.18 15.81 -8.45
C TYR A 4 -8.67 15.75 -8.58
N VAL A 5 -8.02 15.05 -7.67
CA VAL A 5 -6.58 14.75 -7.67
C VAL A 5 -6.41 13.23 -7.55
N ASP A 6 -5.21 12.73 -7.83
CA ASP A 6 -4.91 11.30 -7.70
C ASP A 6 -5.21 10.81 -6.27
N GLY A 7 -5.96 9.72 -6.16
CA GLY A 7 -6.36 9.11 -4.88
C GLY A 7 -5.16 8.59 -4.08
N GLY A 8 -4.01 8.37 -4.72
CA GLY A 8 -2.75 8.06 -4.07
C GLY A 8 -2.27 9.12 -3.06
N LEU A 9 -2.78 10.36 -3.19
CA LEU A 9 -2.49 11.47 -2.26
C LEU A 9 -3.40 11.49 -1.03
N SER A 10 -4.52 10.75 -1.03
CA SER A 10 -5.54 10.82 0.02
C SER A 10 -5.86 9.50 0.71
N GLN A 11 -5.73 8.35 0.03
CA GLN A 11 -6.05 7.01 0.56
C GLN A 11 -5.17 5.94 -0.08
N PRO A 12 -3.94 5.71 0.41
CA PRO A 12 -2.99 4.79 -0.22
C PRO A 12 -3.46 3.33 -0.27
N VAL A 13 -4.32 2.89 0.66
CA VAL A 13 -5.00 1.57 0.59
C VAL A 13 -6.43 1.70 1.16
N PRO A 14 -7.49 1.77 0.33
CA PRO A 14 -8.84 2.12 0.78
C PRO A 14 -9.64 0.91 1.28
N VAL A 15 -9.23 0.34 2.42
CA VAL A 15 -9.87 -0.83 3.04
C VAL A 15 -11.31 -0.51 3.47
N SER A 16 -11.53 0.67 4.04
CA SER A 16 -12.84 1.15 4.48
C SER A 16 -13.82 1.30 3.30
N ALA A 17 -13.34 1.69 2.12
CA ALA A 17 -14.15 1.76 0.91
C ALA A 17 -14.57 0.37 0.43
N ALA A 18 -13.65 -0.62 0.46
CA ALA A 18 -13.97 -1.99 0.12
C ALA A 18 -15.04 -2.58 1.07
N LYS A 19 -14.95 -2.33 2.38
CA LYS A 19 -16.00 -2.72 3.35
C LYS A 19 -17.35 -2.11 3.01
N LYS A 20 -17.41 -0.81 2.70
CA LYS A 20 -18.65 -0.11 2.33
C LYS A 20 -19.29 -0.67 1.06
N GLN A 21 -18.50 -1.28 0.17
CA GLN A 21 -19.00 -1.97 -1.03
C GLN A 21 -19.44 -3.41 -0.77
N GLY A 22 -19.45 -3.87 0.48
CA GLY A 22 -19.90 -5.22 0.86
C GLY A 22 -18.79 -6.27 0.86
N ALA A 23 -17.52 -5.87 0.79
CA ALA A 23 -16.42 -6.83 0.95
C ALA A 23 -16.45 -7.43 2.35
N ASN A 24 -16.51 -8.76 2.40
CA ASN A 24 -16.56 -9.59 3.61
C ASN A 24 -15.15 -9.99 4.06
N PHE A 25 -14.30 -10.37 3.12
CA PHE A 25 -12.89 -10.65 3.38
C PHE A 25 -11.99 -9.74 2.54
N ILE A 26 -11.08 -9.02 3.19
CA ILE A 26 -10.22 -8.00 2.56
C ILE A 26 -8.76 -8.36 2.71
N ILE A 27 -8.07 -8.41 1.57
CA ILE A 27 -6.61 -8.53 1.47
C ILE A 27 -6.08 -7.17 0.99
N ALA A 28 -5.36 -6.47 1.85
CA ALA A 28 -4.74 -5.19 1.55
C ALA A 28 -3.32 -5.39 1.02
N VAL A 29 -2.96 -4.70 -0.06
CA VAL A 29 -1.60 -4.70 -0.60
C VAL A 29 -1.02 -3.29 -0.48
N ASP A 30 0.01 -3.14 0.35
CA ASP A 30 0.66 -1.87 0.64
C ASP A 30 2.01 -1.78 -0.10
N ILE A 31 2.06 -0.98 -1.15
CA ILE A 31 3.26 -0.68 -1.95
C ILE A 31 3.88 0.68 -1.61
N SER A 32 3.46 1.31 -0.51
CA SER A 32 3.88 2.68 -0.19
C SER A 32 5.38 2.76 0.11
N ALA A 33 6.08 3.61 -0.65
CA ALA A 33 7.48 3.92 -0.40
C ALA A 33 7.61 4.74 0.88
N ARG A 34 8.05 4.09 1.96
CA ARG A 34 8.48 4.81 3.16
C ARG A 34 9.73 5.60 2.78
N PRO A 35 9.78 6.92 2.94
CA PRO A 35 10.97 7.68 2.65
C PRO A 35 12.09 7.19 3.56
N VAL A 36 13.05 6.47 2.99
CA VAL A 36 14.39 6.34 3.57
C VAL A 36 14.93 7.75 3.63
N LYS A 37 15.46 8.20 4.78
CA LYS A 37 15.98 9.56 4.99
C LYS A 37 16.93 9.98 3.86
N ASN A 38 16.41 10.52 2.78
CA ASN A 38 17.19 11.13 1.72
C ASN A 38 17.24 12.62 2.04
N VAL A 39 18.39 13.02 2.56
CA VAL A 39 18.74 14.38 2.99
C VAL A 39 19.01 15.25 1.74
N ASN A 40 18.13 15.21 0.74
CA ASN A 40 18.20 16.13 -0.38
C ASN A 40 17.36 17.37 -0.05
N GLN A 41 18.08 18.45 0.23
CA GLN A 41 17.60 19.74 0.72
C GLN A 41 16.82 20.48 -0.39
N GLY A 42 15.49 20.40 -0.37
CA GLY A 42 14.63 21.14 -1.30
C GLY A 42 13.20 21.28 -0.78
N PHE A 43 12.51 22.36 -1.12
CA PHE A 43 11.13 22.61 -0.66
C PHE A 43 10.15 21.48 -1.06
N PHE A 44 10.30 20.91 -2.26
CA PHE A 44 9.48 19.81 -2.74
C PHE A 44 9.71 18.49 -1.97
N SER A 45 10.94 18.18 -1.56
CA SER A 45 11.22 16.99 -0.75
C SER A 45 10.64 17.11 0.66
N TYR A 46 10.61 18.33 1.22
CA TYR A 46 9.92 18.59 2.49
C TYR A 46 8.40 18.48 2.38
N LEU A 47 7.80 18.93 1.27
CA LEU A 47 6.37 18.73 1.03
C LEU A 47 6.03 17.23 0.91
N ASP A 48 6.77 16.49 0.10
CA ASP A 48 6.59 15.03 -0.03
C ASP A 48 6.82 14.31 1.30
N GLN A 49 7.81 14.72 2.09
CA GLN A 49 8.03 14.18 3.43
C GLN A 49 6.85 14.51 4.36
N THR A 50 6.30 15.72 4.31
CA THR A 50 5.16 16.12 5.15
C THR A 50 3.91 15.33 4.77
N PHE A 51 3.64 15.14 3.47
CA PHE A 51 2.55 14.30 2.99
C PHE A 51 2.72 12.83 3.40
N ASN A 52 3.93 12.28 3.27
CA ASN A 52 4.24 10.93 3.75
C ASN A 52 4.05 10.80 5.27
N VAL A 53 4.50 11.78 6.07
CA VAL A 53 4.35 11.74 7.54
C VAL A 53 2.88 11.80 7.95
N MET A 54 2.09 12.69 7.36
CA MET A 54 0.66 12.84 7.68
C MET A 54 -0.18 11.64 7.21
N SER A 55 0.22 10.94 6.14
CA SER A 55 -0.52 9.80 5.60
C SER A 55 -0.21 8.47 6.31
N ILE A 56 0.89 8.36 7.06
CA ILE A 56 1.26 7.12 7.77
C ILE A 56 0.18 6.67 8.78
N PRO A 57 -0.34 7.53 9.68
CA PRO A 57 -1.40 7.11 10.61
C PRO A 57 -2.68 6.67 9.91
N LEU A 58 -3.06 7.36 8.82
CA LEU A 58 -4.25 7.02 8.04
C LEU A 58 -4.07 5.67 7.34
N LEU A 59 -2.92 5.42 6.73
CA LEU A 59 -2.57 4.14 6.13
C LEU A 59 -2.61 3.02 7.18
N GLN A 60 -2.02 3.24 8.36
CA GLN A 60 -2.04 2.24 9.44
C GLN A 60 -3.46 1.92 9.91
N HIS A 61 -4.30 2.95 10.04
CA HIS A 61 -5.70 2.78 10.42
C HIS A 61 -6.50 2.00 9.38
N GLU A 62 -6.28 2.28 8.09
CA GLU A 62 -6.91 1.54 6.99
C GLU A 62 -6.41 0.08 6.94
N LEU A 63 -5.09 -0.14 6.99
CA LEU A 63 -4.50 -1.48 6.98
C LEU A 63 -4.94 -2.34 8.17
N GLY A 64 -5.14 -1.74 9.34
CA GLY A 64 -5.65 -2.44 10.53
C GLY A 64 -7.07 -2.99 10.38
N GLN A 65 -7.81 -2.51 9.38
CA GLN A 65 -9.16 -2.98 9.08
C GLN A 65 -9.19 -4.17 8.11
N ALA A 66 -8.07 -4.53 7.48
CA ALA A 66 -7.98 -5.64 6.53
C ALA A 66 -7.80 -6.97 7.26
N ASN A 67 -8.27 -8.06 6.64
CA ASN A 67 -8.06 -9.40 7.18
C ASN A 67 -6.61 -9.85 6.98
N VAL A 68 -6.00 -9.53 5.84
CA VAL A 68 -4.59 -9.83 5.55
C VAL A 68 -3.94 -8.59 4.94
N VAL A 69 -2.69 -8.32 5.29
CA VAL A 69 -1.90 -7.24 4.71
C VAL A 69 -0.64 -7.82 4.07
N ILE A 70 -0.43 -7.55 2.78
CA ILE A 70 0.74 -7.96 2.01
C ILE A 70 1.59 -6.71 1.71
N LYS A 71 2.89 -6.80 1.98
CA LYS A 71 3.84 -5.69 1.77
C LYS A 71 5.00 -6.14 0.90
N PRO A 72 4.86 -6.09 -0.44
CA PRO A 72 5.94 -6.48 -1.34
C PRO A 72 7.09 -5.47 -1.27
N GLN A 73 8.33 -5.95 -1.36
CA GLN A 73 9.55 -5.13 -1.23
C GLN A 73 9.89 -4.40 -2.54
N VAL A 74 8.96 -3.60 -3.05
CA VAL A 74 9.08 -2.91 -4.35
C VAL A 74 9.74 -1.53 -4.26
N LEU A 75 10.15 -1.11 -3.05
CA LEU A 75 10.54 0.27 -2.75
C LEU A 75 11.89 0.69 -3.31
N GLU A 76 12.79 -0.27 -3.56
CA GLU A 76 14.12 0.00 -4.10
C GLU A 76 14.08 0.40 -5.60
N MET A 77 12.92 0.27 -6.26
CA MET A 77 12.82 0.45 -7.71
C MET A 77 12.58 1.91 -8.16
N GLY A 78 12.40 2.85 -7.23
CA GLY A 78 12.26 4.30 -7.49
C GLY A 78 10.95 4.71 -8.17
N SER A 79 10.31 5.78 -7.69
CA SER A 79 9.01 6.25 -8.21
C SER A 79 9.07 6.94 -9.59
N ILE A 80 10.25 7.21 -10.14
CA ILE A 80 10.42 8.00 -11.38
C ILE A 80 11.39 7.26 -12.31
N GLY A 81 10.87 6.67 -13.40
CA GLY A 81 11.67 6.09 -14.51
C GLY A 81 11.71 4.55 -14.62
N GLY A 82 11.11 3.81 -13.68
CA GLY A 82 11.28 2.35 -13.54
C GLY A 82 10.46 1.43 -14.46
N PHE A 83 10.17 1.81 -15.71
CA PHE A 83 9.42 0.93 -16.63
C PHE A 83 10.16 -0.37 -16.98
N ASP A 84 11.50 -0.39 -16.84
CA ASP A 84 12.33 -1.58 -17.10
C ASP A 84 12.32 -2.58 -15.91
N GLN A 85 11.91 -2.13 -14.72
CA GLN A 85 11.90 -2.95 -13.49
C GLN A 85 10.56 -3.65 -13.24
N LYS A 86 9.60 -3.53 -14.17
CA LYS A 86 8.27 -4.17 -14.07
C LYS A 86 8.33 -5.66 -13.79
N ARG A 87 9.21 -6.40 -14.47
CA ARG A 87 9.37 -7.84 -14.26
C ARG A 87 9.76 -8.16 -12.82
N ARG A 88 10.65 -7.36 -12.25
CA ARG A 88 11.10 -7.52 -10.86
C ARG A 88 9.99 -7.14 -9.88
N ALA A 89 9.20 -6.10 -10.17
CA ALA A 89 8.03 -5.75 -9.38
C ALA A 89 6.99 -6.87 -9.33
N ILE A 90 6.72 -7.50 -10.47
CA ILE A 90 5.80 -8.64 -10.57
C ILE A 90 6.32 -9.82 -9.74
N GLN A 91 7.60 -10.17 -9.89
CA GLN A 91 8.23 -11.25 -9.12
C GLN A 91 8.15 -11.01 -7.60
N LEU A 92 8.50 -9.81 -7.14
CA LEU A 92 8.44 -9.45 -5.72
C LEU A 92 6.99 -9.46 -5.18
N GLY A 93 6.03 -9.08 -6.01
CA GLY A 93 4.60 -9.20 -5.71
C GLY A 93 4.16 -10.66 -5.57
N GLU A 94 4.56 -11.52 -6.51
CA GLU A 94 4.26 -12.95 -6.49
C GLU A 94 4.88 -13.66 -5.28
N GLU A 95 6.14 -13.35 -4.95
CA GLU A 95 6.83 -13.89 -3.79
C GLU A 95 6.13 -13.49 -2.49
N ALA A 96 5.79 -12.20 -2.33
CA ALA A 96 5.09 -11.71 -1.15
C ALA A 96 3.69 -12.32 -1.02
N ALA A 97 2.95 -12.46 -2.11
CA ALA A 97 1.64 -13.10 -2.12
C ALA A 97 1.75 -14.60 -1.79
N ARG A 98 2.74 -15.31 -2.35
CA ARG A 98 2.99 -16.72 -2.09
C ARG A 98 3.36 -16.97 -0.63
N ALA A 99 4.17 -16.09 -0.04
CA ALA A 99 4.50 -16.14 1.38
C ALA A 99 3.27 -15.92 2.29
N ALA A 100 2.30 -15.11 1.86
CA ALA A 100 1.07 -14.86 2.59
C ALA A 100 0.00 -15.96 2.43
N LEU A 101 0.11 -16.85 1.43
CA LEU A 101 -0.89 -17.90 1.15
C LEU A 101 -1.26 -18.76 2.37
N PRO A 102 -0.34 -19.21 3.23
CA PRO A 102 -0.70 -19.99 4.42
C PRO A 102 -1.59 -19.19 5.37
N GLU A 103 -1.28 -17.91 5.59
CA GLU A 103 -2.07 -17.03 6.46
C GLU A 103 -3.44 -16.73 5.85
N ILE A 104 -3.49 -16.46 4.54
CA ILE A 104 -4.74 -16.23 3.80
C ILE A 104 -5.65 -17.45 3.95
N LYS A 105 -5.13 -18.65 3.68
CA LYS A 105 -5.90 -19.90 3.82
C LYS A 105 -6.39 -20.11 5.25
N ARG A 106 -5.52 -19.88 6.25
CA ARG A 106 -5.89 -20.00 7.67
C ARG A 106 -7.01 -19.04 8.06
N LYS A 107 -6.90 -17.77 7.65
CA LYS A 107 -7.90 -16.74 7.96
C LYS A 107 -9.20 -16.94 7.20
N LEU A 108 -9.16 -17.39 5.96
CA LEU A 108 -10.35 -17.78 5.21
C LEU A 108 -11.07 -18.98 5.84
N ALA A 109 -10.33 -19.99 6.29
CA ALA A 109 -10.93 -21.15 6.96
C ALA A 109 -11.57 -20.80 8.30
N ALA A 110 -10.98 -19.84 9.04
CA ALA A 110 -11.53 -19.31 10.28
C ALA A 110 -12.64 -18.26 10.06
N TYR A 111 -12.82 -17.77 8.84
CA TYR A 111 -13.83 -16.79 8.49
C TYR A 111 -15.17 -17.52 8.26
N GLN A 112 -15.99 -17.57 9.31
CA GLN A 112 -17.37 -18.06 9.24
C GLN A 112 -18.33 -16.85 9.15
N TYR A 113 -19.33 -16.97 8.27
CA TYR A 113 -20.35 -15.95 7.98
C TYR A 113 -21.29 -15.73 9.16
#